data_AF-A0A9D5YAL8-F1
#
_entry.id   AF-A0A9D5YAL8-F1
#
_cell.length_a   1.000
_cell.length_b   1.000
_cell.length_c   1.000
_cell.angle_alpha   90.00
_cell.angle_beta   90.00
_cell.angle_gamma   90.00
#
_symmetry.space_group_name_H-M   'P 1'
#
loop_
_entity.id
_entity.type
_entity.pdbx_description
1 polymer ?
#
loop_
_entity_poly.entity_id
_entity_poly.type
_entity_poly.pdbx_seq_one_letter_code
_entity_poly.pdbx_strand_id
1 'polypeptide(L)'
;MDALTQLIRSEIKRQYKSVRKFAIEMEIPPSTLISALNKGIGGTSFDTVVSICEVLGIKTVLSDPPLYLDRDARTILEGYVALDEKGKHAIDTMLQLELMRCGGQSIFGNAAAYGSAVETTVVDVEDQAAAINALRKLRANNGLDKDED
;
A
#
# COMPACT_ATOMS: atom_id res chain seq x y z
N MET A 1 -10.83 23.78 19.25
CA MET A 1 -9.93 22.62 19.38
C MET A 1 -9.37 22.34 17.99
N ASP A 2 -8.05 22.35 17.85
CA ASP A 2 -7.29 22.16 16.61
C ASP A 2 -7.53 20.79 15.97
N ALA A 3 -7.46 20.73 14.63
CA ALA A 3 -7.75 19.53 13.85
C ALA A 3 -6.79 18.37 14.19
N LEU A 4 -5.51 18.67 14.43
CA LEU A 4 -4.49 17.69 14.81
C LEU A 4 -4.80 17.07 16.18
N THR A 5 -5.19 17.86 17.17
CA THR A 5 -5.60 17.33 18.48
C THR A 5 -6.81 16.43 18.41
N GLN A 6 -7.79 16.73 17.54
CA GLN A 6 -8.94 15.85 17.34
C GLN A 6 -8.53 14.50 16.75
N LEU A 7 -7.68 14.53 15.71
CA LEU A 7 -7.12 13.34 15.08
C LEU A 7 -6.35 12.47 16.08
N ILE A 8 -5.42 13.07 16.84
CA ILE A 8 -4.64 12.37 17.86
C ILE A 8 -5.57 11.75 18.92
N ARG A 9 -6.59 12.48 19.39
CA ARG A 9 -7.57 11.94 20.35
C ARG A 9 -8.35 10.74 19.78
N SER A 10 -8.81 10.83 18.53
CA SER A 10 -9.52 9.71 17.91
C SER A 10 -8.62 8.49 17.76
N GLU A 11 -7.36 8.70 17.38
CA GLU A 11 -6.43 7.61 17.13
C GLU A 11 -5.99 6.92 18.43
N ILE A 12 -5.70 7.70 19.48
CA ILE A 12 -5.44 7.17 20.84
C ILE A 12 -6.63 6.33 21.31
N LYS A 13 -7.86 6.81 21.11
CA LYS A 13 -9.06 6.08 21.53
C LYS A 13 -9.24 4.78 20.73
N ARG A 14 -8.91 4.80 19.44
CA ARG A 14 -8.97 3.63 18.54
C ARG A 14 -7.99 2.54 18.93
N GLN A 15 -6.72 2.89 19.15
CA GLN A 15 -5.66 1.90 19.40
C GLN A 15 -5.50 1.54 20.88
N TYR A 16 -5.49 2.55 21.77
CA TYR A 16 -5.12 2.37 23.18
C TYR A 16 -6.32 2.41 24.13
N LYS A 17 -7.53 2.71 23.63
CA LYS A 17 -8.80 2.83 24.38
C LYS A 17 -8.85 4.00 25.39
N SER A 18 -7.71 4.49 25.86
CA SER A 18 -7.61 5.58 26.83
C SER A 18 -6.33 6.40 26.65
N VAL A 19 -6.45 7.73 26.82
CA VAL A 19 -5.33 8.67 26.86
C VAL A 19 -4.34 8.31 27.97
N ARG A 20 -4.83 7.84 29.11
CA ARG A 20 -3.97 7.46 30.24
C ARG A 20 -3.11 6.24 29.91
N LYS A 21 -3.65 5.27 29.18
CA LYS A 21 -2.91 4.06 28.77
C LYS A 21 -1.81 4.43 27.77
N PHE A 22 -2.14 5.25 26.78
CA PHE A 22 -1.17 5.75 25.81
C PHE A 22 -0.06 6.58 26.45
N ALA A 23 -0.38 7.44 27.42
CA ALA A 23 0.64 8.21 28.14
C ALA A 23 1.66 7.33 28.88
N ILE A 24 1.20 6.21 29.45
CA ILE A 24 2.08 5.25 30.13
C ILE A 24 3.04 4.58 29.13
N GLU A 25 2.54 4.20 27.95
CA GLU A 25 3.36 3.62 26.87
C GLU A 25 4.44 4.59 26.38
N MET A 26 4.09 5.87 26.28
CA MET A 26 5.00 6.95 25.88
C MET A 26 5.97 7.39 26.99
N GLU A 27 5.86 6.83 28.20
CA GLU A 27 6.58 7.28 29.40
C GLU A 27 6.35 8.78 29.74
N ILE A 28 5.22 9.35 29.32
CA ILE A 28 4.83 10.73 29.62
C ILE A 28 3.82 10.74 30.76
N PRO A 29 3.93 11.64 31.76
CA PRO A 29 2.92 11.77 32.80
C PRO A 29 1.52 12.03 32.21
N PRO A 30 0.47 11.25 32.60
CA PRO A 30 -0.86 11.39 32.01
C PRO A 30 -1.46 12.79 32.14
N SER A 31 -1.18 13.50 33.23
CA SER A 31 -1.62 14.89 33.45
C SER A 31 -1.02 15.84 32.40
N THR A 32 0.23 15.63 32.02
CA THR A 32 0.93 16.42 30.98
C THR A 32 0.28 16.22 29.63
N LEU A 33 0.07 14.96 29.22
CA LEU A 33 -0.55 14.65 27.94
C LEU A 33 -2.02 15.14 27.87
N ILE A 34 -2.79 14.96 28.94
CA ILE A 34 -4.19 15.43 29.00
C ILE A 34 -4.23 16.96 28.91
N SER A 35 -3.32 17.66 29.60
CA SER A 35 -3.22 19.12 29.53
C SER A 35 -2.87 19.58 28.10
N ALA A 36 -1.89 18.94 27.45
CA ALA A 36 -1.52 19.20 26.07
C ALA A 36 -2.71 19.00 25.11
N LEU A 37 -3.43 17.88 25.24
CA LEU A 37 -4.60 17.59 24.41
C LEU A 37 -5.80 18.50 24.72
N ASN A 38 -5.90 19.10 25.91
CA ASN A 38 -6.99 20.03 26.26
C ASN A 38 -6.72 21.44 25.76
N LYS A 39 -5.46 21.90 25.85
CA LYS A 39 -5.03 23.24 25.42
C LYS A 39 -4.71 23.32 23.92
N GLY A 40 -4.55 22.17 23.28
CA GLY A 40 -4.15 22.03 21.88
C GLY A 40 -2.71 21.55 21.79
N ILE A 41 -2.49 20.46 21.06
CA ILE A 41 -1.19 19.79 20.95
C ILE A 41 -0.13 20.71 20.33
N GLY A 42 -0.54 21.67 19.48
CA GLY A 42 0.35 22.64 18.84
C GLY A 42 1.05 23.62 19.80
N GLY A 43 0.62 23.72 21.06
CA GLY A 43 1.37 24.45 22.11
C GLY A 43 2.43 23.60 22.81
N THR A 44 2.54 22.32 22.47
CA THR A 44 3.55 21.38 22.98
C THR A 44 4.79 21.45 22.09
N SER A 45 5.96 21.09 22.63
CA SER A 45 7.19 21.05 21.85
C SER A 45 7.00 20.19 20.59
N PHE A 46 7.56 20.66 19.48
CA PHE A 46 7.45 19.99 18.19
C PHE A 46 7.90 18.53 18.26
N ASP A 47 9.04 18.29 18.92
CA ASP A 47 9.61 16.94 19.09
C ASP A 47 8.62 16.00 19.79
N THR A 48 7.94 16.48 20.84
CA THR A 48 6.91 15.68 21.53
C THR A 48 5.72 15.37 20.63
N VAL A 49 5.30 16.31 19.78
CA VAL A 49 4.18 16.10 18.84
C VAL A 49 4.57 15.06 17.79
N VAL A 50 5.81 15.11 17.28
CA VAL A 50 6.33 14.13 16.31
C VAL A 50 6.36 12.73 16.93
N SER A 51 6.94 12.57 18.11
CA SER A 51 7.00 11.25 18.78
C SER A 51 5.60 10.66 19.05
N ILE A 52 4.63 11.50 19.44
CA ILE A 52 3.23 11.05 19.61
C ILE A 52 2.65 10.55 18.28
N CYS A 53 2.87 11.29 17.19
CA CYS A 53 2.38 10.90 15.87
C CYS A 53 3.03 9.61 15.37
N GLU A 54 4.33 9.44 15.57
CA GLU A 54 5.08 8.24 15.19
C GLU A 54 4.54 6.99 15.90
N VAL A 55 4.34 7.04 17.22
CA VAL A 55 3.81 5.90 17.98
C VAL A 55 2.36 5.59 17.64
N LEU A 56 1.58 6.60 17.23
CA LEU A 56 0.22 6.39 16.74
C LEU A 56 0.16 5.90 15.30
N GLY A 57 1.29 5.81 14.59
CA GLY A 57 1.32 5.47 13.17
C GLY A 57 0.61 6.53 12.31
N ILE A 58 0.42 7.74 12.85
CA ILE A 58 -0.05 8.88 12.08
C ILE A 58 1.13 9.27 11.22
N LYS A 59 1.12 8.84 9.95
CA LYS A 59 2.05 9.35 8.94
C LYS A 59 1.83 10.85 8.82
N THR A 60 2.59 11.62 9.61
CA THR A 60 2.88 12.99 9.26
C THR A 60 3.63 12.91 7.95
N VAL A 61 3.29 13.78 6.99
CA VAL A 61 3.97 13.89 5.69
C VAL A 61 5.45 14.34 5.85
N LEU A 62 6.00 14.21 7.05
CA LEU A 62 7.23 14.84 7.53
C LEU A 62 8.37 13.84 7.81
N SER A 63 8.08 12.55 8.03
CA SER A 63 9.11 11.57 8.42
C SER A 63 9.67 10.76 7.23
N ASP A 64 8.94 10.67 6.12
CA ASP A 64 9.54 10.35 4.83
C ASP A 64 10.01 11.67 4.18
N PRO A 65 11.14 11.72 3.43
CA PRO A 65 11.49 12.91 2.65
C PRO A 65 10.21 13.37 1.95
N PRO A 66 9.81 14.65 2.09
CA PRO A 66 8.46 15.09 1.81
C PRO A 66 8.11 14.52 0.45
N LEU A 67 7.24 13.51 0.44
CA LEU A 67 6.71 13.01 -0.80
C LEU A 67 6.03 14.24 -1.34
N TYR A 68 6.69 14.88 -2.29
CA TYR A 68 6.10 15.89 -3.13
C TYR A 68 5.07 15.06 -3.88
N LEU A 69 3.90 14.90 -3.25
CA LEU A 69 2.73 14.31 -3.84
C LEU A 69 2.45 15.24 -4.98
N ASP A 70 2.97 14.85 -6.13
CA ASP A 70 2.72 15.52 -7.37
C ASP A 70 1.22 15.71 -7.48
N ARG A 71 0.81 16.81 -8.10
CA ARG A 71 -0.61 17.17 -8.19
C ARG A 71 -1.41 16.01 -8.76
N ASP A 72 -0.79 15.28 -9.67
CA ASP A 72 -1.31 14.10 -10.34
C ASP A 72 -1.50 12.91 -9.38
N ALA A 73 -0.55 12.66 -8.48
CA ALA A 73 -0.66 11.61 -7.47
C ALA A 73 -1.80 11.88 -6.48
N ARG A 74 -2.03 13.14 -6.12
CA ARG A 74 -3.17 13.52 -5.26
C ARG A 74 -4.51 13.26 -5.97
N THR A 75 -4.63 13.67 -7.23
CA THR A 75 -5.85 13.45 -8.01
C THR A 75 -6.17 11.96 -8.16
N ILE A 76 -5.16 11.11 -8.35
CA ILE A 76 -5.34 9.65 -8.42
C ILE A 76 -5.87 9.10 -7.09
N LEU A 77 -5.31 9.53 -5.95
CA LEU A 77 -5.76 9.08 -4.63
C LEU A 77 -7.19 9.51 -4.30
N GLU A 78 -7.53 10.78 -4.57
CA GLU A 78 -8.89 11.29 -4.40
C GLU A 78 -9.88 10.52 -5.29
N GLY A 79 -9.50 10.25 -6.54
CA GLY A 79 -10.29 9.42 -7.47
C GLY A 79 -10.49 8.00 -6.96
N TYR A 80 -9.43 7.35 -6.45
CA TYR A 80 -9.49 6.00 -5.91
C TYR A 80 -10.42 5.88 -4.70
N VAL A 81 -10.40 6.86 -3.80
CA VAL A 81 -11.30 6.90 -2.62
C VAL A 81 -12.77 7.00 -3.03
N ALA A 82 -13.07 7.66 -4.16
CA ALA A 82 -14.43 7.82 -4.67
C ALA A 82 -14.99 6.57 -5.38
N LEU A 83 -14.16 5.56 -5.66
CA LEU A 83 -14.60 4.33 -6.35
C LEU A 83 -15.40 3.41 -5.42
N ASP A 84 -16.27 2.60 -6.02
CA ASP A 84 -16.89 1.47 -5.35
C ASP A 84 -15.92 0.28 -5.26
N GLU A 85 -16.30 -0.77 -4.53
CA GLU A 85 -15.41 -1.92 -4.27
C GLU A 85 -14.97 -2.62 -5.56
N LYS A 86 -15.82 -2.64 -6.60
CA LYS A 86 -15.49 -3.18 -7.92
C LYS A 86 -14.44 -2.33 -8.62
N GLY A 87 -14.60 -1.00 -8.60
CA GLY A 87 -13.64 -0.07 -9.18
C GLY A 87 -12.28 -0.15 -8.49
N LYS A 88 -12.24 -0.19 -7.17
CA LYS A 88 -10.99 -0.34 -6.40
C LYS A 88 -10.26 -1.63 -6.77
N HIS A 89 -10.97 -2.75 -6.82
CA HIS A 89 -10.39 -4.04 -7.18
C HIS A 89 -9.78 -4.08 -8.59
N ALA A 90 -10.42 -3.42 -9.57
CA ALA A 90 -9.89 -3.33 -10.93
C ALA A 90 -8.58 -2.53 -10.96
N ILE A 91 -8.52 -1.40 -10.26
CA ILE A 91 -7.30 -0.58 -10.16
C ILE A 91 -6.20 -1.34 -9.43
N ASP A 92 -6.51 -2.04 -8.34
CA ASP A 92 -5.52 -2.83 -7.60
C ASP A 92 -4.93 -3.95 -8.47
N THR A 93 -5.79 -4.64 -9.23
CA THR A 93 -5.36 -5.69 -10.16
C THR A 93 -4.44 -5.10 -11.23
N MET A 94 -4.84 -3.99 -11.85
CA MET A 94 -4.03 -3.34 -12.88
C MET A 94 -2.69 -2.85 -12.33
N LEU A 95 -2.69 -2.27 -11.13
CA LEU A 95 -1.47 -1.83 -10.46
C LEU A 95 -0.53 -3.01 -10.19
N GLN A 96 -1.05 -4.14 -9.72
CA GLN A 96 -0.25 -5.35 -9.52
C GLN A 96 0.34 -5.88 -10.84
N LEU A 97 -0.46 -5.91 -11.93
CA LEU A 97 0.01 -6.31 -13.26
C LEU A 97 1.15 -5.40 -13.75
N GLU A 98 1.01 -4.08 -13.60
CA GLU A 98 2.03 -3.12 -14.02
C GLU A 98 3.30 -3.19 -13.16
N LEU A 99 3.16 -3.44 -11.85
CA LEU A 99 4.32 -3.64 -10.97
C LEU A 99 5.10 -4.91 -11.34
N MET A 100 4.39 -6.01 -11.60
CA MET A 100 5.02 -7.26 -12.07
C MET A 100 5.70 -7.08 -13.43
N ARG A 101 5.03 -6.40 -14.39
CA ARG A 101 5.60 -6.08 -15.71
C ARG A 101 6.86 -5.22 -15.60
N CYS A 102 6.83 -4.16 -14.78
CA CYS A 102 7.99 -3.29 -14.54
C CYS A 102 9.11 -4.00 -13.78
N GLY A 103 8.77 -4.98 -12.94
CA GLY A 103 9.71 -5.85 -12.23
C GLY A 103 10.35 -6.93 -13.10
N GLY A 104 10.02 -7.01 -14.39
CA GLY A 104 10.59 -7.98 -15.32
C GLY A 104 9.99 -9.39 -15.22
N GLN A 105 8.85 -9.55 -14.55
CA GLN A 105 8.14 -10.83 -14.50
C GLN A 105 7.17 -10.95 -15.68
N SER A 106 7.20 -12.09 -16.38
CA SER A 106 6.34 -12.35 -17.53
C SER A 106 5.10 -13.14 -17.09
N ILE A 107 3.93 -12.53 -17.24
CA ILE A 107 2.67 -13.09 -16.73
C ILE A 107 2.02 -13.98 -17.78
N PHE A 108 1.79 -15.25 -17.42
CA PHE A 108 0.73 -16.08 -18.00
C PHE A 108 -0.26 -16.42 -16.88
N GLY A 109 -1.42 -15.76 -16.87
CA GLY A 109 -2.46 -16.00 -15.90
C GLY A 109 -3.73 -15.22 -16.22
N ASN A 110 -4.88 -15.85 -16.00
CA ASN A 110 -6.18 -15.21 -16.15
C ASN A 110 -6.37 -14.22 -15.00
N ALA A 111 -6.49 -12.92 -15.30
CA ALA A 111 -6.91 -11.94 -14.29
C ALA A 111 -8.27 -12.37 -13.74
N ALA A 112 -8.34 -12.68 -12.44
CA ALA A 112 -9.60 -13.08 -11.83
C ALA A 112 -10.57 -11.89 -11.85
N ALA A 113 -11.81 -12.15 -12.25
CA ALA A 113 -12.88 -11.17 -12.09
C ALA A 113 -13.17 -10.94 -10.60
N TYR A 114 -13.70 -9.76 -10.28
CA TYR A 114 -14.11 -9.38 -8.94
C TYR A 114 -14.88 -10.51 -8.23
N GLY A 115 -14.27 -11.07 -7.17
CA GLY A 115 -14.86 -12.13 -6.34
C GLY A 115 -14.41 -13.57 -6.61
N SER A 116 -13.43 -13.81 -7.51
CA SER A 116 -12.80 -15.13 -7.68
C SER A 116 -11.36 -15.16 -7.16
N ALA A 117 -10.91 -16.34 -6.71
CA ALA A 117 -9.53 -16.56 -6.27
C ALA A 117 -8.57 -16.52 -7.48
N VAL A 118 -7.46 -15.80 -7.33
CA VAL A 118 -6.38 -15.72 -8.32
C VAL A 118 -5.49 -16.96 -8.18
N GLU A 119 -5.31 -17.71 -9.26
CA GLU A 119 -4.28 -18.75 -9.38
C GLU A 119 -3.19 -18.21 -10.31
N THR A 120 -2.21 -17.50 -9.74
CA THR A 120 -1.07 -16.97 -10.48
C THR A 120 0.06 -17.99 -10.49
N THR A 121 0.44 -18.46 -11.68
CA THR A 121 1.71 -19.15 -11.89
C THR A 121 2.76 -18.11 -12.31
N VAL A 122 3.69 -17.81 -11.41
CA VAL A 122 4.84 -16.95 -11.71
C VAL A 122 5.89 -17.83 -12.39
N VAL A 123 6.30 -17.45 -13.60
CA VAL A 123 7.38 -18.14 -14.33
C VAL A 123 8.48 -17.12 -14.58
N ASP A 124 9.70 -17.43 -14.16
CA ASP A 124 10.85 -16.59 -14.46
C ASP A 124 11.12 -16.55 -15.97
N VAL A 125 11.62 -15.41 -16.46
CA VAL A 125 11.81 -15.17 -17.90
C VAL A 125 12.79 -16.18 -18.52
N GLU A 126 13.78 -16.65 -17.75
CA GLU A 126 14.72 -17.69 -18.17
C GLU A 126 14.03 -19.06 -18.35
N ASP A 127 13.11 -19.40 -17.44
CA ASP A 127 12.34 -20.64 -17.51
C ASP A 127 11.35 -20.63 -18.68
N GLN A 128 10.79 -19.48 -19.04
CA GLN A 128 9.97 -19.34 -20.24
C GLN A 128 10.79 -19.56 -21.52
N ALA A 129 11.99 -18.99 -21.60
CA ALA A 129 12.87 -19.17 -22.75
C ALA A 129 13.28 -20.65 -22.92
N ALA A 130 13.53 -21.35 -21.80
CA ALA A 130 13.81 -22.77 -21.80
C ALA A 130 12.60 -23.61 -22.25
N ALA A 131 11.40 -23.30 -21.74
CA ALA A 131 10.17 -24.00 -22.09
C ALA A 131 9.78 -23.82 -23.57
N ILE A 132 9.89 -22.61 -24.11
CA ILE A 132 9.62 -22.31 -25.53
C ILE A 132 10.60 -23.07 -26.43
N ASN A 133 11.88 -23.12 -26.06
CA ASN A 133 12.88 -23.87 -26.82
C ASN A 133 12.66 -25.39 -26.72
N ALA A 134 12.23 -25.90 -25.57
CA ALA A 134 11.86 -27.31 -25.41
C ALA A 134 10.65 -27.67 -26.28
N LEU A 135 9.61 -26.83 -26.32
CA LEU A 135 8.45 -27.01 -27.19
C LEU A 135 8.83 -26.94 -28.67
N ARG A 136 9.71 -26.01 -29.07
CA ARG A 136 10.22 -25.93 -30.46
C ARG A 136 10.98 -27.21 -30.85
N LYS A 137 11.79 -27.77 -29.96
CA LYS A 137 12.49 -29.05 -30.19
C LYS A 137 11.54 -30.24 -30.30
N LEU A 138 10.49 -30.29 -29.49
CA LEU A 138 9.46 -31.33 -29.57
C LEU A 138 8.63 -31.21 -30.85
N ARG A 139 8.35 -29.99 -31.32
CA ARG A 139 7.67 -29.76 -32.60
C ARG A 139 8.54 -30.21 -33.78
N ALA A 140 9.84 -29.92 -33.76
CA ALA A 140 10.79 -30.36 -34.77
C ALA A 140 10.95 -31.90 -34.80
N ASN A 141 10.95 -32.55 -33.63
CA ASN A 141 11.05 -34.02 -33.54
C ASN A 141 9.77 -34.75 -33.94
N ASN A 142 8.61 -34.09 -33.93
CA ASN A 142 7.32 -34.68 -34.31
C ASN A 142 6.92 -34.42 -35.78
N GLY A 143 7.78 -33.81 -36.60
CA GLY A 143 7.61 -33.77 -38.06
C GLY A 143 6.31 -33.12 -38.54
N LEU A 144 5.89 -32.01 -37.93
CA LEU A 144 4.72 -31.23 -38.33
C LEU A 144 5.08 -29.98 -39.17
N ASP A 145 6.16 -30.06 -39.94
CA ASP A 145 6.34 -29.23 -41.13
C ASP A 145 5.98 -30.12 -42.33
N LYS A 146 4.67 -30.30 -42.56
CA LYS A 146 4.21 -30.62 -43.90
C LYS A 146 3.93 -29.29 -44.57
N ASP A 147 4.77 -29.01 -45.56
CA ASP A 147 4.67 -27.94 -46.52
C ASP A 147 3.25 -27.85 -47.09
N GLU A 148 2.69 -26.64 -47.16
CA GLU A 148 1.70 -26.31 -48.19
C GLU A 148 2.22 -25.12 -48.97
N ASP A 149 2.53 -25.42 -50.24
CA ASP A 149 2.70 -24.50 -51.37
C ASP A 149 1.44 -23.63 -51.60
#